data_AF-A0AAD6NVR9-F1
#
_entry.id   AF-A0AAD6NVR9-F1
#
_cell.length_a   1.000
_cell.length_b   1.000
_cell.length_c   1.000
_cell.angle_alpha   90.00
_cell.angle_beta   90.00
_cell.angle_gamma   90.00
#
_symmetry.space_group_name_H-M   'P 1'
#
loop_
_entity.id
_entity.type
_entity.pdbx_description
1 polymer ?
#
loop_
_entity_poly.entity_id
_entity_poly.type
_entity_poly.pdbx_seq_one_letter_code
_entity_poly.pdbx_strand_id
1 'polypeptide(L)'
;MEASAPQVPKKRGRKPKPKEDQQHQSAGPKLKEGKKAHQHSVDDKYTQWKSLVPVLYDWLANHNLVWPSLSCRWGPQLEQATYKNRQRLYLSEQTDGSVPNTLVIANCEVVKSRVAAAEHISQFNEEARSPFVKKYKTIIHPGEVNRIRELPQNSKIVATHTDSPDVLIWDVEAQPNRHAVLGATNSRPDLILTGHQDNAEFALAMCPTEPYVLSGGKDKSVVLWSIQDHITSSATDPATKSPGSGGSIIKKAGDGNDKATDGPSIRPRGIYRGHEDTVEDVAFCPSSAQEFCSVGDDSCLILWDARGGTNPAIKVEKAHNADLHCVDWNPHDDNLILTGSADTSVCMFDRRNLTSNGVGSPVYKFEGHKAAVLCVQWSPDKASVFGSSAEDGLLNIWDYEKVGKKSERLTRAPKIPLRDCFSSMLGIGTRLLTSIGMHLIRGQWLVCLMTVIQLAEEGHCRYGG
;
A
#
# COMPACT_ATOMS: atom_id res chain seq x y z
N MET A 1 12.26 10.38 95.73
CA MET A 1 11.44 11.11 94.75
C MET A 1 11.29 10.20 93.55
N GLU A 2 10.27 9.34 93.64
CA GLU A 2 9.90 8.34 92.64
C GLU A 2 9.02 8.95 91.55
N ALA A 3 9.24 8.51 90.32
CA ALA A 3 8.50 8.94 89.14
C ALA A 3 7.17 8.18 89.03
N SER A 4 6.07 8.92 88.79
CA SER A 4 4.76 8.38 88.42
C SER A 4 4.28 8.98 87.09
N ALA A 5 3.64 8.12 86.29
CA ALA A 5 3.25 8.34 84.90
C ALA A 5 1.92 9.10 84.72
N PRO A 6 1.63 9.66 83.53
CA PRO A 6 0.27 10.04 83.14
C PRO A 6 -0.33 9.15 82.05
N GLN A 7 -1.66 8.98 82.15
CA GLN A 7 -2.52 8.05 81.40
C GLN A 7 -2.91 8.51 79.98
N VAL A 8 -3.22 7.51 79.13
CA VAL A 8 -3.66 7.58 77.73
C VAL A 8 -5.19 7.62 77.60
N PRO A 9 -5.78 8.39 76.66
CA PRO A 9 -7.15 8.13 76.18
C PRO A 9 -7.19 7.33 74.87
N LYS A 10 -8.14 6.39 74.84
CA LYS A 10 -8.37 5.30 73.87
C LYS A 10 -8.76 5.80 72.46
N LYS A 11 -8.01 5.38 71.43
CA LYS A 11 -8.44 5.40 70.01
C LYS A 11 -9.20 4.10 69.66
N ARG A 12 -10.38 4.25 69.07
CA ARG A 12 -11.24 3.16 68.57
C ARG A 12 -10.54 2.41 67.43
N GLY A 13 -10.23 1.13 67.66
CA GLY A 13 -9.73 0.21 66.64
C GLY A 13 -10.87 -0.44 65.85
N ARG A 14 -10.69 -0.59 64.54
CA ARG A 14 -11.45 -1.53 63.72
C ARG A 14 -10.47 -2.55 63.13
N LYS A 15 -10.79 -3.82 63.37
CA LYS A 15 -10.03 -5.06 63.10
C LYS A 15 -9.69 -5.25 61.61
N PRO A 16 -8.62 -5.99 61.28
CA PRO A 16 -8.31 -6.39 59.91
C PRO A 16 -9.37 -7.37 59.40
N LYS A 17 -9.93 -7.11 58.21
CA LYS A 17 -10.82 -8.03 57.50
C LYS A 17 -10.00 -8.96 56.58
N PRO A 18 -10.50 -10.18 56.32
CA PRO A 18 -9.75 -11.31 55.78
C PRO A 18 -9.57 -11.23 54.26
N LYS A 19 -8.63 -12.03 53.74
CA LYS A 19 -8.44 -12.30 52.31
C LYS A 19 -9.78 -12.64 51.65
N GLU A 20 -10.23 -11.81 50.73
CA GLU A 20 -11.26 -12.14 49.75
C GLU A 20 -10.57 -12.43 48.42
N ASP A 21 -11.01 -13.52 47.81
CA ASP A 21 -10.43 -14.17 46.65
C ASP A 21 -10.29 -13.22 45.45
N GLN A 22 -9.05 -13.00 45.00
CA GLN A 22 -8.83 -12.61 43.62
C GLN A 22 -9.26 -13.80 42.76
N GLN A 23 -10.43 -13.68 42.13
CA GLN A 23 -10.73 -14.45 40.93
C GLN A 23 -9.65 -14.10 39.90
N HIS A 24 -8.60 -14.91 39.86
CA HIS A 24 -7.94 -15.22 38.60
C HIS A 24 -9.03 -15.73 37.66
N GLN A 25 -9.60 -14.85 36.83
CA GLN A 25 -10.14 -15.31 35.56
C GLN A 25 -8.94 -15.80 34.77
N SER A 26 -8.63 -17.09 34.94
CA SER A 26 -7.92 -17.85 33.93
C SER A 26 -8.60 -17.55 32.60
N ALA A 27 -7.89 -16.91 31.68
CA ALA A 27 -8.28 -16.92 30.27
C ALA A 27 -8.45 -18.40 29.89
N GLY A 28 -9.71 -18.85 29.87
CA GLY A 28 -10.05 -20.25 29.74
C GLY A 28 -9.73 -20.79 28.34
N PRO A 29 -9.91 -22.11 28.13
CA PRO A 29 -9.64 -22.79 26.87
C PRO A 29 -10.30 -22.12 25.65
N LYS A 30 -11.39 -21.37 25.84
CA LYS A 30 -12.21 -20.74 24.78
C LYS A 30 -11.45 -19.77 23.86
N LEU A 31 -10.49 -18.99 24.36
CA LEU A 31 -9.68 -18.09 23.50
C LEU A 31 -8.67 -18.87 22.65
N LYS A 32 -8.13 -19.97 23.19
CA LYS A 32 -7.24 -20.88 22.45
C LYS A 32 -8.03 -21.79 21.50
N GLU A 33 -9.23 -22.23 21.88
CA GLU A 33 -10.16 -22.98 21.03
C GLU A 33 -10.68 -22.11 19.89
N GLY A 34 -11.02 -20.83 20.15
CA GLY A 34 -11.42 -19.89 19.12
C GLY A 34 -10.31 -19.62 18.10
N LYS A 35 -9.07 -19.41 18.56
CA LYS A 35 -7.90 -19.29 17.65
C LYS A 35 -7.62 -20.59 16.90
N LYS A 36 -7.73 -21.76 17.54
CA LYS A 36 -7.55 -23.07 16.87
C LYS A 36 -8.65 -23.37 15.85
N ALA A 37 -9.92 -23.12 16.19
CA ALA A 37 -11.05 -23.30 15.28
C ALA A 37 -10.98 -22.32 14.10
N HIS A 38 -10.55 -21.08 14.35
CA HIS A 38 -10.31 -20.09 13.31
C HIS A 38 -9.15 -20.51 12.39
N GLN A 39 -8.03 -20.98 12.96
CA GLN A 39 -6.88 -21.49 12.20
C GLN A 39 -7.27 -22.71 11.34
N HIS A 40 -7.95 -23.70 11.92
CA HIS A 40 -8.47 -24.85 11.17
C HIS A 40 -9.38 -24.41 10.00
N SER A 41 -10.25 -23.42 10.21
CA SER A 41 -11.11 -22.89 9.14
C SER A 41 -10.33 -22.18 8.03
N VAL A 42 -9.20 -21.54 8.36
CA VAL A 42 -8.31 -20.90 7.37
C VAL A 42 -7.59 -21.97 6.55
N ASP A 43 -7.05 -23.00 7.21
CA ASP A 43 -6.32 -24.09 6.55
C ASP A 43 -7.24 -24.91 5.61
N ASP A 44 -8.49 -25.15 6.01
CA ASP A 44 -9.50 -25.83 5.18
C ASP A 44 -9.83 -25.02 3.92
N LYS A 45 -10.10 -23.72 4.09
CA LYS A 45 -10.38 -22.80 2.97
C LYS A 45 -9.20 -22.72 2.02
N TYR A 46 -8.00 -22.65 2.57
CA TYR A 46 -6.77 -22.60 1.80
C TYR A 46 -6.57 -23.86 0.96
N THR A 47 -6.75 -25.03 1.56
CA THR A 47 -6.68 -26.32 0.87
C THR A 47 -7.69 -26.40 -0.27
N GLN A 48 -8.92 -25.92 -0.03
CA GLN A 48 -9.94 -25.83 -1.07
C GLN A 48 -9.51 -24.90 -2.21
N TRP A 49 -9.04 -23.70 -1.91
CA TRP A 49 -8.54 -22.77 -2.94
C TRP A 49 -7.41 -23.38 -3.76
N LYS A 50 -6.42 -24.00 -3.10
CA LYS A 50 -5.27 -24.64 -3.76
C LYS A 50 -5.72 -25.72 -4.75
N SER A 51 -6.76 -26.47 -4.43
CA SER A 51 -7.34 -27.46 -5.35
C SER A 51 -8.00 -26.85 -6.59
N LEU A 52 -8.45 -25.59 -6.49
CA LEU A 52 -9.12 -24.85 -7.55
C LEU A 52 -8.18 -23.99 -8.38
N VAL A 53 -6.95 -23.74 -7.92
CA VAL A 53 -5.95 -22.88 -8.59
C VAL A 53 -5.81 -23.16 -10.09
N PRO A 54 -5.71 -24.43 -10.57
CA PRO A 54 -5.59 -24.74 -12.01
C PRO A 54 -6.81 -24.37 -12.85
N VAL A 55 -7.94 -24.12 -12.20
CA VAL A 55 -9.21 -23.74 -12.82
C VAL A 55 -9.46 -22.24 -12.69
N LEU A 56 -8.97 -21.62 -11.61
CA LEU A 56 -9.21 -20.21 -11.29
C LEU A 56 -8.22 -19.25 -11.96
N TYR A 57 -6.98 -19.70 -12.23
CA TYR A 57 -5.92 -18.83 -12.73
C TYR A 57 -5.34 -19.38 -14.03
N ASP A 58 -5.24 -18.49 -15.02
CA ASP A 58 -4.51 -18.75 -16.25
C ASP A 58 -3.00 -18.84 -16.00
N TRP A 59 -2.49 -18.12 -14.99
CA TRP A 59 -1.11 -18.17 -14.57
C TRP A 59 -0.98 -17.83 -13.08
N LEU A 60 -0.13 -18.58 -12.37
CA LEU A 60 0.19 -18.34 -10.97
C LEU A 60 1.69 -18.53 -10.74
N ALA A 61 2.30 -17.59 -10.04
CA ALA A 61 3.66 -17.71 -9.52
C ALA A 61 3.67 -17.46 -8.02
N ASN A 62 4.09 -18.47 -7.24
CA ASN A 62 4.32 -18.33 -5.81
C ASN A 62 5.81 -18.17 -5.51
N HIS A 63 6.19 -17.08 -4.84
CA HIS A 63 7.59 -16.83 -4.46
C HIS A 63 7.71 -16.56 -2.97
N ASN A 64 8.18 -17.56 -2.23
CA ASN A 64 8.42 -17.42 -0.79
C ASN A 64 9.60 -16.49 -0.51
N LEU A 65 9.36 -15.44 0.27
CA LEU A 65 10.39 -14.50 0.72
C LEU A 65 11.00 -14.95 2.04
N VAL A 66 12.26 -14.59 2.29
CA VAL A 66 12.91 -14.86 3.59
C VAL A 66 12.32 -13.97 4.67
N TRP A 67 12.05 -12.72 4.30
CA TRP A 67 11.57 -11.67 5.17
C TRP A 67 10.22 -11.16 4.65
N PRO A 68 9.32 -10.71 5.53
CA PRO A 68 8.10 -10.04 5.12
C PRO A 68 8.39 -8.90 4.16
N SER A 69 7.56 -8.78 3.14
CA SER A 69 7.48 -7.56 2.33
C SER A 69 6.27 -6.76 2.76
N LEU A 70 6.50 -5.51 3.17
CA LEU A 70 5.44 -4.55 3.47
C LEU A 70 4.92 -3.87 2.23
N SER A 71 5.74 -3.77 1.19
CA SER A 71 5.40 -3.10 -0.05
C SER A 71 6.00 -3.85 -1.22
N CYS A 72 5.16 -4.08 -2.21
CA CYS A 72 5.59 -4.61 -3.48
C CYS A 72 4.88 -3.85 -4.60
N ARG A 73 5.62 -3.62 -5.68
CA ARG A 73 5.15 -2.82 -6.80
C ARG A 73 5.70 -3.38 -8.10
N TRP A 74 4.80 -3.55 -9.08
CA TRP A 74 5.20 -3.78 -10.46
C TRP A 74 5.94 -2.56 -11.00
N GLY A 75 7.04 -2.81 -11.70
CA GLY A 75 7.77 -1.79 -12.44
C GLY A 75 7.59 -1.93 -13.95
N PRO A 76 8.51 -1.35 -14.75
CA PRO A 76 8.39 -1.33 -16.20
C PRO A 76 8.42 -2.74 -16.80
N GLN A 77 7.68 -2.92 -17.90
CA GLN A 77 7.83 -4.09 -18.75
C GLN A 77 9.14 -3.97 -19.53
N LEU A 78 10.12 -4.81 -19.19
CA LEU A 78 11.46 -4.81 -19.78
C LEU A 78 11.50 -5.50 -21.14
N GLU A 79 10.65 -6.51 -21.33
CA GLU A 79 10.60 -7.28 -22.58
C GLU A 79 9.18 -7.81 -22.81
N GLN A 80 8.71 -7.68 -24.05
CA GLN A 80 7.46 -8.28 -24.50
C GLN A 80 7.78 -9.36 -25.53
N ALA A 81 7.64 -10.62 -25.16
CA ALA A 81 7.88 -11.72 -26.08
C ALA A 81 6.59 -12.46 -26.43
N THR A 82 6.69 -13.35 -27.41
CA THR A 82 5.56 -14.17 -27.89
C THR A 82 4.95 -15.00 -26.75
N TYR A 83 5.77 -15.55 -25.86
CA TYR A 83 5.31 -16.55 -24.87
C TYR A 83 5.29 -16.04 -23.43
N LYS A 84 6.16 -15.08 -23.10
CA LYS A 84 6.27 -14.50 -21.76
C LYS A 84 6.70 -13.04 -21.86
N ASN A 85 6.28 -12.24 -20.90
CA ASN A 85 6.78 -10.89 -20.72
C ASN A 85 7.75 -10.89 -19.54
N ARG A 86 8.82 -10.09 -19.63
CA ARG A 86 9.71 -9.84 -18.50
C ARG A 86 9.40 -8.47 -17.94
N GLN A 87 9.02 -8.43 -16.67
CA GLN A 87 8.62 -7.21 -16.00
C GLN A 87 9.42 -7.01 -14.72
N ARG A 88 9.69 -5.75 -14.40
CA ARG A 88 10.36 -5.40 -13.15
C ARG A 88 9.43 -5.58 -11.96
N LEU A 89 9.98 -5.99 -10.82
CA LEU A 89 9.26 -6.12 -9.56
C LEU A 89 10.11 -5.52 -8.44
N TYR A 90 9.52 -4.63 -7.66
CA TYR A 90 10.14 -4.05 -6.47
C TYR A 90 9.51 -4.68 -5.23
N LEU A 91 10.34 -5.12 -4.28
CA LEU A 91 9.91 -5.73 -3.02
C LEU A 91 10.67 -5.09 -1.86
N SER A 92 9.99 -4.73 -0.78
CA SER A 92 10.67 -4.53 0.50
C SER A 92 10.95 -5.85 1.21
N GLU A 93 12.01 -5.90 2.00
CA GLU A 93 12.28 -6.97 2.98
C GLU A 93 12.47 -6.30 4.35
N GLN A 94 11.52 -6.51 5.25
CA GLN A 94 11.55 -6.02 6.63
C GLN A 94 12.13 -7.09 7.54
N THR A 95 13.17 -6.73 8.26
CA THR A 95 14.04 -7.64 8.99
C THR A 95 13.91 -7.41 10.49
N ASP A 96 14.27 -8.41 11.30
CA ASP A 96 14.29 -8.30 12.77
C ASP A 96 15.57 -7.61 13.31
N GLY A 97 16.38 -7.01 12.43
CA GLY A 97 17.67 -6.41 12.76
C GLY A 97 18.87 -7.36 12.73
N SER A 98 18.67 -8.67 12.53
CA SER A 98 19.77 -9.63 12.34
C SER A 98 20.54 -9.41 11.03
N VAL A 99 19.87 -8.84 10.03
CA VAL A 99 20.43 -8.32 8.78
C VAL A 99 19.75 -6.99 8.49
N PRO A 100 20.32 -6.10 7.67
CA PRO A 100 19.67 -4.82 7.38
C PRO A 100 18.45 -5.00 6.47
N ASN A 101 17.49 -4.08 6.59
CA ASN A 101 16.35 -3.98 5.68
C ASN A 101 16.81 -3.77 4.23
N THR A 102 16.01 -4.26 3.29
CA THR A 102 16.38 -4.14 1.88
C THR A 102 15.23 -3.71 0.97
N LEU A 103 15.60 -2.99 -0.08
CA LEU A 103 14.81 -2.86 -1.29
C LEU A 103 15.37 -3.86 -2.32
N VAL A 104 14.57 -4.86 -2.65
CA VAL A 104 14.89 -5.88 -3.65
C VAL A 104 14.29 -5.47 -4.98
N ILE A 105 15.14 -5.46 -5.99
CA ILE A 105 14.76 -5.30 -7.38
C ILE A 105 14.86 -6.69 -8.02
N ALA A 106 13.73 -7.18 -8.52
CA ALA A 106 13.60 -8.47 -9.17
C ALA A 106 13.05 -8.31 -10.59
N ASN A 107 13.22 -9.35 -11.39
CA ASN A 107 12.58 -9.52 -12.68
C ASN A 107 11.61 -10.69 -12.57
N CYS A 108 10.35 -10.45 -12.91
CA CYS A 108 9.34 -11.48 -13.02
C CYS A 108 9.11 -11.84 -14.48
N GLU A 109 9.12 -13.13 -14.79
CA GLU A 109 8.72 -13.68 -16.09
C GLU A 109 7.23 -14.04 -16.04
N VAL A 110 6.37 -13.15 -16.52
CA VAL A 110 4.92 -13.36 -16.60
C VAL A 110 4.60 -14.16 -17.86
N VAL A 111 4.15 -15.40 -17.70
CA VAL A 111 3.81 -16.27 -18.83
C VAL A 111 2.42 -15.90 -19.35
N LYS A 112 2.27 -15.77 -20.66
CA LYS A 112 0.97 -15.44 -21.25
C LYS A 112 0.02 -16.62 -21.12
N SER A 113 -1.25 -16.34 -20.78
CA SER A 113 -2.32 -17.33 -20.59
C SER A 113 -2.30 -18.48 -21.62
N ARG A 114 -2.19 -18.16 -22.93
CA ARG A 114 -2.18 -19.15 -24.03
C ARG A 114 -1.12 -20.25 -23.97
N VAL A 115 -0.04 -20.07 -23.20
CA VAL A 115 1.09 -21.02 -23.09
C VAL A 115 1.39 -21.41 -21.65
N ALA A 116 0.64 -20.90 -20.68
CA ALA A 116 0.78 -21.32 -19.30
C ALA A 116 0.25 -22.75 -19.16
N ALA A 117 1.13 -23.68 -18.78
CA ALA A 117 0.77 -25.08 -18.60
C ALA A 117 0.04 -25.27 -17.26
N ALA A 118 -1.16 -25.86 -17.29
CA ALA A 118 -1.94 -26.19 -16.09
C ALA A 118 -1.17 -27.12 -15.11
N GLU A 119 -0.23 -27.92 -15.62
CA GLU A 119 0.65 -28.80 -14.84
C GLU A 119 1.57 -28.00 -13.91
N HIS A 120 2.12 -26.86 -14.36
CA HIS A 120 2.95 -25.99 -13.53
C HIS A 120 2.12 -25.31 -12.41
N ILE A 121 0.86 -25.02 -12.71
CA ILE A 121 -0.07 -24.31 -11.82
C ILE A 121 -0.65 -25.27 -10.76
N SER A 122 -0.76 -26.57 -11.05
CA SER A 122 -1.33 -27.56 -10.13
C SER A 122 -0.36 -28.12 -9.09
N GLN A 123 0.95 -28.02 -9.33
CA GLN A 123 1.98 -28.63 -8.49
C GLN A 123 2.82 -27.61 -7.70
N PHE A 124 2.35 -26.37 -7.57
CA PHE A 124 3.13 -25.34 -6.89
C PHE A 124 3.28 -25.62 -5.38
N ASN A 125 4.48 -25.32 -4.87
CA ASN A 125 4.82 -25.40 -3.45
C ASN A 125 4.85 -23.97 -2.85
N GLU A 126 4.19 -23.79 -1.73
CA GLU A 126 4.11 -22.54 -0.97
C GLU A 126 5.47 -22.10 -0.42
N GLU A 127 6.27 -23.05 0.03
CA GLU A 127 7.58 -22.77 0.63
C GLU A 127 8.64 -22.50 -0.45
N ALA A 128 8.33 -22.80 -1.71
CA ALA A 128 9.26 -22.67 -2.81
C ALA A 128 9.40 -21.24 -3.30
N ARG A 129 10.60 -20.93 -3.80
CA ARG A 129 10.85 -19.72 -4.57
C ARG A 129 10.46 -19.95 -6.02
N SER A 130 9.58 -19.09 -6.54
CA SER A 130 9.17 -19.11 -7.94
C SER A 130 10.39 -19.07 -8.87
N PRO A 131 10.46 -19.94 -9.89
CA PRO A 131 11.47 -19.83 -10.96
C PRO A 131 11.23 -18.61 -11.86
N PHE A 132 10.03 -18.02 -11.80
CA PHE A 132 9.65 -16.84 -12.59
C PHE A 132 10.17 -15.54 -11.98
N VAL A 133 10.44 -15.49 -10.67
CA VAL A 133 10.91 -14.28 -9.98
C VAL A 133 12.40 -14.41 -9.69
N LYS A 134 13.20 -13.64 -10.42
CA LYS A 134 14.66 -13.63 -10.31
C LYS A 134 15.13 -12.33 -9.69
N LYS A 135 15.75 -12.42 -8.52
CA LYS A 135 16.39 -11.28 -7.86
C LYS A 135 17.51 -10.74 -8.76
N TYR A 136 17.42 -9.45 -9.09
CA TYR A 136 18.37 -8.74 -9.95
C TYR A 136 19.35 -7.91 -9.13
N LYS A 137 18.85 -7.14 -8.16
CA LYS A 137 19.66 -6.23 -7.35
C LYS A 137 19.09 -6.10 -5.94
N THR A 138 19.94 -5.89 -4.95
CA THR A 138 19.57 -5.47 -3.60
C THR A 138 20.21 -4.15 -3.25
N ILE A 139 19.39 -3.25 -2.73
CA ILE A 139 19.77 -2.00 -2.10
C ILE A 139 19.57 -2.20 -0.59
N ILE A 140 20.64 -1.98 0.19
CA ILE A 140 20.55 -1.96 1.66
C ILE A 140 19.87 -0.65 2.04
N HIS A 141 18.72 -0.74 2.69
CA HIS A 141 17.84 0.40 2.91
C HIS A 141 17.96 0.92 4.36
N PRO A 142 18.11 2.24 4.58
CA PRO A 142 18.13 2.82 5.93
C PRO A 142 16.69 2.94 6.48
N GLY A 143 16.14 1.83 6.96
CA GLY A 143 14.82 1.80 7.58
C GLY A 143 13.90 0.75 6.98
N GLU A 144 12.69 0.64 7.52
CA GLU A 144 11.67 -0.30 7.07
C GLU A 144 10.91 0.28 5.89
N VAL A 145 10.92 -0.38 4.73
CA VAL A 145 10.26 0.16 3.54
C VAL A 145 8.78 -0.19 3.55
N ASN A 146 7.98 0.78 3.96
CA ASN A 146 6.53 0.70 4.12
C ASN A 146 5.75 0.90 2.81
N ARG A 147 6.27 1.74 1.90
CA ARG A 147 5.66 1.96 0.58
C ARG A 147 6.68 2.25 -0.51
N ILE A 148 6.44 1.69 -1.70
CA ILE A 148 7.23 1.89 -2.91
C ILE A 148 6.36 2.51 -4.00
N ARG A 149 6.86 3.56 -4.66
CA ARG A 149 6.25 4.18 -5.84
C ARG A 149 7.29 4.48 -6.91
N GLU A 150 7.00 4.09 -8.14
CA GLU A 150 7.81 4.44 -9.31
C GLU A 150 7.37 5.79 -9.87
N LEU A 151 8.32 6.55 -10.43
CA LEU A 151 8.04 7.75 -11.22
C LEU A 151 7.58 7.36 -12.63
N PRO A 152 6.33 7.64 -13.05
CA PRO A 152 5.81 7.19 -14.35
C PRO A 152 6.61 7.69 -15.56
N GLN A 153 7.23 8.86 -15.45
CA GLN A 153 8.01 9.51 -16.50
C GLN A 153 9.44 8.96 -16.61
N ASN A 154 9.95 8.29 -15.56
CA ASN A 154 11.28 7.71 -15.57
C ASN A 154 11.32 6.45 -14.68
N SER A 155 11.30 5.31 -15.35
CA SER A 155 11.20 4.00 -14.71
C SER A 155 12.41 3.56 -13.88
N LYS A 156 13.50 4.33 -13.91
CA LYS A 156 14.65 4.13 -13.04
C LYS A 156 14.44 4.70 -11.65
N ILE A 157 13.50 5.63 -11.49
CA ILE A 157 13.34 6.40 -10.27
C ILE A 157 12.23 5.82 -9.43
N VAL A 158 12.58 5.49 -8.18
CA VAL A 158 11.67 4.95 -7.19
C VAL A 158 11.74 5.78 -5.93
N ALA A 159 10.57 6.15 -5.39
CA ALA A 159 10.42 6.72 -4.07
C ALA A 159 10.05 5.63 -3.07
N THR A 160 10.65 5.70 -1.88
CA THR A 160 10.32 4.82 -0.75
C THR A 160 9.90 5.63 0.46
N HIS A 161 8.75 5.26 1.02
CA HIS A 161 8.32 5.68 2.35
C HIS A 161 8.87 4.71 3.40
N THR A 162 9.33 5.25 4.53
CA THR A 162 10.06 4.50 5.56
C THR A 162 9.39 4.63 6.93
N ASP A 163 10.08 4.19 7.99
CA ASP A 163 9.80 4.45 9.41
C ASP A 163 10.49 5.73 9.94
N SER A 164 10.89 6.63 9.03
CA SER A 164 11.50 7.95 9.29
C SER A 164 10.63 9.07 8.71
N PRO A 165 10.73 10.32 9.22
CA PRO A 165 10.11 11.50 8.59
C PRO A 165 10.60 11.78 7.16
N ASP A 166 11.73 11.20 6.74
CA ASP A 166 12.27 11.42 5.41
C ASP A 166 11.74 10.43 4.37
N VAL A 167 11.41 10.95 3.18
CA VAL A 167 11.13 10.14 1.99
C VAL A 167 12.40 10.03 1.15
N LEU A 168 12.72 8.82 0.70
CA LEU A 168 13.97 8.56 -0.02
C LEU A 168 13.71 8.28 -1.50
N ILE A 169 14.51 8.88 -2.37
CA ILE A 169 14.50 8.69 -3.82
C ILE A 169 15.73 7.88 -4.23
N TRP A 170 15.51 6.92 -5.13
CA TRP A 170 16.50 5.99 -5.63
C TRP A 170 16.50 5.96 -7.16
N ASP A 171 17.67 6.11 -7.78
CA ASP A 171 17.92 5.61 -9.12
C ASP A 171 18.33 4.14 -9.03
N VAL A 172 17.35 3.25 -9.22
CA VAL A 172 17.55 1.81 -9.00
C VAL A 172 18.57 1.21 -9.95
N GLU A 173 18.85 1.83 -11.09
CA GLU A 173 19.86 1.34 -12.03
C GLU A 173 21.27 1.82 -11.65
N ALA A 174 21.41 3.04 -11.14
CA ALA A 174 22.69 3.59 -10.67
C ALA A 174 23.19 2.93 -9.37
N GLN A 175 22.29 2.46 -8.51
CA GLN A 175 22.66 1.83 -7.25
C GLN A 175 23.43 0.51 -7.46
N PRO A 176 24.49 0.21 -6.69
CA PRO A 176 25.21 -1.06 -6.81
C PRO A 176 24.39 -2.22 -6.22
N ASN A 177 24.61 -3.44 -6.72
CA ASN A 177 24.09 -4.63 -6.07
C ASN A 177 24.85 -4.93 -4.77
N ARG A 178 24.13 -5.03 -3.66
CA ARG A 178 24.69 -5.30 -2.33
C ARG A 178 24.15 -6.60 -1.73
N HIS A 179 24.87 -7.11 -0.74
CA HIS A 179 24.46 -8.29 0.02
C HIS A 179 24.07 -7.86 1.43
N ALA A 180 22.88 -8.28 1.87
CA ALA A 180 22.37 -7.99 3.21
C ALA A 180 23.02 -8.94 4.22
N VAL A 181 24.11 -8.48 4.83
CA VAL A 181 24.81 -9.17 5.92
C VAL A 181 24.85 -8.26 7.14
N LEU A 182 24.92 -8.85 8.34
CA LEU A 182 25.01 -8.09 9.58
C LEU A 182 26.18 -7.09 9.53
N GLY A 183 25.91 -5.83 9.85
CA GLY A 183 26.91 -4.76 9.82
C GLY A 183 27.21 -4.17 8.45
N ALA A 184 26.51 -4.61 7.38
CA ALA A 184 26.64 -3.98 6.08
C ALA A 184 26.16 -2.52 6.10
N THR A 185 26.91 -1.64 5.44
CA THR A 185 26.59 -0.21 5.38
C THR A 185 25.35 0.05 4.54
N ASN A 186 24.48 0.94 5.02
CA ASN A 186 23.32 1.40 4.27
C ASN A 186 23.74 1.99 2.91
N SER A 187 22.88 1.79 1.91
CA SER A 187 23.05 2.44 0.61
C SER A 187 22.70 3.91 0.75
N ARG A 188 23.43 4.75 0.04
CA ARG A 188 23.17 6.19 0.03
C ARG A 188 22.02 6.47 -0.94
N PRO A 189 20.92 7.10 -0.48
CA PRO A 189 19.84 7.52 -1.36
C PRO A 189 20.31 8.61 -2.32
N ASP A 190 19.73 8.64 -3.51
CA ASP A 190 20.06 9.62 -4.56
C ASP A 190 19.52 11.01 -4.22
N LEU A 191 18.40 11.07 -3.49
CA LEU A 191 17.86 12.28 -2.92
C LEU A 191 17.02 11.99 -1.66
N ILE A 192 17.13 12.87 -0.65
CA ILE A 192 16.36 12.83 0.59
C ILE A 192 15.34 13.97 0.59
N LEU A 193 14.06 13.64 0.74
CA LEU A 193 12.98 14.61 0.82
C LEU A 193 12.66 14.88 2.30
N THR A 194 13.06 16.05 2.78
CA THR A 194 12.83 16.46 4.17
C THR A 194 11.55 17.27 4.29
N GLY A 195 10.89 17.27 5.44
CA GLY A 195 9.75 18.15 5.69
C GLY A 195 8.81 17.69 6.81
N HIS A 196 8.56 16.38 6.89
CA HIS A 196 7.72 15.84 7.97
C HIS A 196 8.38 16.03 9.33
N GLN A 197 7.56 16.19 10.37
CA GLN A 197 7.99 16.38 11.76
C GLN A 197 7.86 15.10 12.60
N ASP A 198 7.17 14.10 12.06
CA ASP A 198 6.94 12.79 12.67
C ASP A 198 7.03 11.75 11.55
N ASN A 199 7.02 10.47 11.91
CA ASN A 199 7.05 9.36 10.98
C ASN A 199 5.89 9.50 9.99
N ALA A 200 6.26 9.63 8.72
CA ALA A 200 5.33 9.35 7.66
C ALA A 200 5.51 7.84 7.39
N GLU A 201 4.44 7.06 7.35
CA GLU A 201 4.58 5.60 7.28
C GLU A 201 4.10 5.07 5.94
N PHE A 202 2.90 5.47 5.50
CA PHE A 202 2.27 4.82 4.35
C PHE A 202 1.88 5.76 3.22
N ALA A 203 1.50 7.01 3.47
CA ALA A 203 1.02 7.88 2.40
C ALA A 203 2.17 8.29 1.46
N LEU A 204 2.15 7.80 0.21
CA LEU A 204 3.14 8.13 -0.81
C LEU A 204 2.54 8.02 -2.21
N ALA A 205 2.70 9.07 -3.01
CA ALA A 205 2.32 9.12 -4.42
C ALA A 205 3.35 9.84 -5.28
N MET A 206 3.51 9.38 -6.52
CA MET A 206 4.31 10.02 -7.56
C MET A 206 3.36 10.59 -8.61
N CYS A 207 3.57 11.83 -9.01
CA CYS A 207 2.69 12.48 -9.97
C CYS A 207 2.89 11.89 -11.39
N PRO A 208 1.81 11.59 -12.12
CA PRO A 208 1.90 11.01 -13.47
C PRO A 208 2.30 12.01 -14.56
N THR A 209 2.14 13.31 -14.32
CA THR A 209 2.37 14.37 -15.33
C THR A 209 3.68 15.11 -15.11
N GLU A 210 4.04 15.41 -13.86
CA GLU A 210 5.28 16.11 -13.49
C GLU A 210 6.10 15.29 -12.48
N PRO A 211 7.41 15.52 -12.31
CA PRO A 211 8.23 14.82 -11.32
C PRO A 211 8.03 15.41 -9.92
N TYR A 212 6.80 15.29 -9.42
CA TYR A 212 6.40 15.66 -8.08
C TYR A 212 6.14 14.43 -7.23
N VAL A 213 6.41 14.60 -5.93
CA VAL A 213 6.23 13.56 -4.91
C VAL A 213 5.30 14.11 -3.84
N LEU A 214 4.32 13.31 -3.45
CA LEU A 214 3.43 13.59 -2.32
C LEU A 214 3.64 12.56 -1.23
N SER A 215 3.62 13.02 0.01
CA SER A 215 3.63 12.19 1.19
C SER A 215 2.67 12.72 2.25
N GLY A 216 2.16 11.84 3.09
CA GLY A 216 1.38 12.17 4.28
C GLY A 216 2.02 11.53 5.51
N GLY A 217 1.85 12.15 6.69
CA GLY A 217 2.46 11.62 7.91
C GLY A 217 1.64 11.76 9.18
N LYS A 218 2.18 11.20 10.27
CA LYS A 218 1.62 11.31 11.64
C LYS A 218 1.64 12.75 12.18
N ASP A 219 2.42 13.61 11.54
CA ASP A 219 2.42 15.05 11.76
C ASP A 219 1.20 15.79 11.18
N LYS A 220 0.21 15.03 10.69
CA LYS A 220 -1.08 15.50 10.18
C LYS A 220 -0.97 16.37 8.93
N SER A 221 0.17 16.29 8.26
CA SER A 221 0.48 17.11 7.10
C SER A 221 0.61 16.27 5.84
N VAL A 222 0.22 16.89 4.73
CA VAL A 222 0.58 16.42 3.39
C VAL A 222 1.73 17.30 2.91
N VAL A 223 2.78 16.69 2.37
CA VAL A 223 3.98 17.39 1.94
C VAL A 223 4.22 17.10 0.46
N LEU A 224 4.47 18.16 -0.30
CA LEU A 224 4.73 18.13 -1.74
C LEU A 224 6.17 18.54 -2.02
N TRP A 225 6.87 17.77 -2.85
CA TRP A 225 8.20 18.10 -3.35
C TRP A 225 8.24 18.09 -4.88
N SER A 226 9.15 18.87 -5.45
CA SER A 226 9.57 18.72 -6.84
C SER A 226 10.96 18.09 -6.89
N ILE A 227 11.11 17.04 -7.68
CA ILE A 227 12.41 16.39 -7.92
C ILE A 227 12.94 16.67 -9.34
N GLN A 228 12.34 17.64 -10.05
CA GLN A 228 12.71 18.02 -11.42
C GLN A 228 14.22 18.29 -11.59
N ASP A 229 14.83 19.02 -10.65
CA ASP A 229 16.25 19.36 -10.70
C ASP A 229 17.15 18.12 -10.59
N HIS A 230 16.73 17.13 -9.80
CA HIS A 230 17.43 15.86 -9.69
C HIS A 230 17.32 15.06 -10.99
N ILE A 231 16.11 14.94 -11.56
CA ILE A 231 15.87 14.22 -12.81
C ILE A 231 16.68 14.82 -13.98
N THR A 232 16.70 16.15 -14.09
CA THR A 232 17.42 16.86 -15.15
C THR A 232 18.93 16.76 -15.00
N SER A 233 19.45 16.87 -13.77
CA SER A 233 20.89 16.75 -13.49
C SER A 233 21.43 15.33 -13.76
N SER A 234 20.62 14.30 -13.48
CA SER A 234 20.98 12.91 -13.74
C SER A 234 20.91 12.53 -15.24
N ALA A 235 20.14 13.28 -16.04
CA ALA A 235 20.01 13.06 -17.48
C ALA A 235 21.18 13.61 -18.32
N THR A 236 21.98 14.54 -17.78
CA THR A 236 23.15 15.09 -18.48
C THR A 236 24.37 14.17 -18.34
N ASP A 237 24.86 13.63 -19.45
CA ASP A 237 26.13 12.90 -19.52
C ASP A 237 27.27 13.74 -18.91
N PRO A 238 28.20 13.14 -18.14
CA PRO A 238 29.31 13.87 -17.52
C PRO A 238 30.26 14.55 -18.51
N ALA A 239 30.14 14.30 -19.82
CA ALA A 239 30.98 14.84 -20.87
C ALA A 239 30.64 16.29 -21.31
N THR A 240 29.52 16.87 -20.87
CA THR A 240 29.05 18.20 -21.35
C THR A 240 29.06 19.31 -20.29
N LYS A 241 29.64 19.08 -19.11
CA LYS A 241 29.72 20.12 -18.07
C LYS A 241 30.78 21.17 -18.40
N SER A 242 30.35 22.28 -19.00
CA SER A 242 31.05 23.56 -18.97
C SER A 242 31.06 24.14 -17.55
N PRO A 243 32.18 24.67 -17.03
CA PRO A 243 32.27 25.19 -15.68
C PRO A 243 31.67 26.59 -15.63
N GLY A 244 30.35 26.70 -15.39
CA GLY A 244 29.76 28.04 -15.26
C GLY A 244 28.24 28.16 -15.37
N SER A 245 27.45 27.39 -14.61
CA SER A 245 26.12 27.86 -14.20
C SER A 245 25.71 27.18 -12.90
N GLY A 246 25.80 27.94 -11.79
CA GLY A 246 25.44 27.47 -10.46
C GLY A 246 23.93 27.28 -10.32
N GLY A 247 23.50 26.02 -10.28
CA GLY A 247 22.26 25.62 -9.62
C GLY A 247 22.50 25.55 -8.12
N SER A 248 21.73 26.30 -7.35
CA SER A 248 21.88 26.45 -5.90
C SER A 248 21.54 25.15 -5.17
N ILE A 249 22.53 24.28 -4.95
CA ILE A 249 22.47 23.26 -3.91
C ILE A 249 22.78 23.97 -2.59
N ILE A 250 21.73 24.31 -1.83
CA ILE A 250 21.90 24.90 -0.50
C ILE A 250 22.50 23.83 0.42
N LYS A 251 23.84 23.83 0.56
CA LYS A 251 24.52 23.19 1.69
C LYS A 251 24.13 23.94 2.96
N LYS A 252 23.45 23.28 3.91
CA LYS A 252 23.49 23.72 5.30
C LYS A 252 24.86 23.37 5.86
N ALA A 253 25.60 24.39 6.31
CA ALA A 253 26.62 24.24 7.33
C ALA A 253 25.91 24.27 8.69
N GLY A 254 26.19 23.29 9.55
CA GLY A 254 25.62 23.18 10.89
C GLY A 254 26.19 21.98 11.63
N ASP A 255 27.30 22.24 12.32
CA ASP A 255 27.89 21.56 13.49
C ASP A 255 27.69 20.05 13.68
N GLY A 256 28.77 19.30 13.39
CA GLY A 256 29.31 18.34 14.35
C GLY A 256 28.68 16.95 14.41
N ASN A 257 28.62 16.21 13.29
CA ASN A 257 28.96 14.78 13.21
C ASN A 257 28.96 14.36 11.73
N ASP A 258 30.12 14.39 11.06
CA ASP A 258 30.24 13.92 9.67
C ASP A 258 30.02 12.39 9.62
N LYS A 259 28.77 11.96 9.48
CA LYS A 259 28.44 10.63 8.97
C LYS A 259 28.30 10.75 7.45
N ALA A 260 29.21 10.12 6.72
CA ALA A 260 29.27 10.06 5.26
C ALA A 260 28.09 9.27 4.61
N THR A 261 26.92 9.23 5.25
CA THR A 261 25.76 8.40 4.92
C THR A 261 24.61 9.16 4.27
N ASP A 262 24.63 10.50 4.27
CA ASP A 262 23.44 11.27 3.88
C ASP A 262 23.51 11.67 2.39
N GLY A 263 22.48 11.27 1.64
CA GLY A 263 22.21 11.73 0.28
C GLY A 263 22.01 13.26 0.23
N PRO A 264 22.07 13.90 -0.95
CA PRO A 264 21.64 15.29 -1.05
C PRO A 264 20.18 15.41 -0.61
N SER A 265 19.82 16.51 0.06
CA SER A 265 18.46 16.71 0.56
C SER A 265 17.79 17.93 -0.05
N ILE A 266 16.47 17.87 -0.21
CA ILE A 266 15.64 19.01 -0.60
C ILE A 266 14.52 19.27 0.40
N ARG A 267 14.03 20.51 0.39
CA ARG A 267 12.92 20.97 1.20
C ARG A 267 11.60 20.86 0.46
N PRO A 268 10.45 20.89 1.17
CA PRO A 268 9.15 20.87 0.54
C PRO A 268 8.92 22.07 -0.36
N ARG A 269 8.19 21.83 -1.45
CA ARG A 269 7.52 22.88 -2.24
C ARG A 269 6.31 23.43 -1.49
N GLY A 270 5.60 22.58 -0.75
CA GLY A 270 4.45 22.96 0.07
C GLY A 270 4.21 21.97 1.21
N ILE A 271 3.75 22.49 2.35
CA ILE A 271 3.29 21.70 3.51
C ILE A 271 1.82 22.09 3.72
N TYR A 272 0.93 21.14 3.52
CA TYR A 272 -0.51 21.31 3.53
C TYR A 272 -1.06 20.80 4.86
N ARG A 273 -1.83 21.65 5.53
CA ARG A 273 -2.38 21.39 6.88
C ARG A 273 -3.88 21.53 6.84
N GLY A 274 -4.58 20.53 7.35
CA GLY A 274 -6.04 20.48 7.33
C GLY A 274 -6.61 19.18 7.88
N HIS A 275 -5.81 18.12 7.95
CA HIS A 275 -6.13 16.96 8.75
C HIS A 275 -5.91 17.22 10.24
N GLU A 276 -6.75 16.63 11.07
CA GLU A 276 -6.67 16.70 12.55
C GLU A 276 -6.00 15.47 13.17
N ASP A 277 -5.70 14.46 12.36
CA ASP A 277 -5.02 13.22 12.74
C ASP A 277 -4.11 12.72 11.60
N THR A 278 -3.52 11.54 11.75
CA THR A 278 -2.58 10.92 10.81
C THR A 278 -3.13 10.88 9.39
N VAL A 279 -2.29 11.27 8.42
CA VAL A 279 -2.61 11.13 6.99
C VAL A 279 -2.19 9.73 6.53
N GLU A 280 -3.19 8.92 6.18
CA GLU A 280 -3.03 7.50 5.88
C GLU A 280 -2.75 7.22 4.40
N ASP A 281 -3.29 8.06 3.50
CA ASP A 281 -3.05 7.92 2.07
C ASP A 281 -3.22 9.23 1.29
N VAL A 282 -2.57 9.29 0.12
CA VAL A 282 -2.57 10.44 -0.80
C VAL A 282 -2.62 9.98 -2.25
N ALA A 283 -3.29 10.74 -3.11
CA ALA A 283 -3.30 10.50 -4.55
C ALA A 283 -3.30 11.81 -5.34
N PHE A 284 -2.57 11.83 -6.46
CA PHE A 284 -2.63 12.94 -7.41
C PHE A 284 -3.88 12.85 -8.28
N CYS A 285 -4.37 14.02 -8.71
CA CYS A 285 -5.26 14.08 -9.86
C CYS A 285 -4.51 13.61 -11.12
N PRO A 286 -5.06 12.67 -11.92
CA PRO A 286 -4.37 12.13 -13.10
C PRO A 286 -4.04 13.20 -14.15
N SER A 287 -4.92 14.18 -14.34
CA SER A 287 -4.73 15.25 -15.34
C SER A 287 -3.96 16.47 -14.85
N SER A 288 -3.67 16.59 -13.56
CA SER A 288 -3.17 17.83 -12.96
C SER A 288 -2.14 17.58 -11.86
N ALA A 289 -0.92 18.07 -12.06
CA ALA A 289 0.16 18.00 -11.06
C ALA A 289 -0.07 18.92 -9.84
N GLN A 290 -1.04 19.84 -9.90
CA GLN A 290 -1.32 20.79 -8.83
C GLN A 290 -2.52 20.37 -7.96
N GLU A 291 -3.31 19.39 -8.40
CA GLU A 291 -4.47 18.89 -7.67
C GLU A 291 -4.18 17.50 -7.14
N PHE A 292 -4.56 17.27 -5.89
CA PHE A 292 -4.36 15.99 -5.21
C PHE A 292 -5.33 15.87 -4.04
N CYS A 293 -5.47 14.65 -3.52
CA CYS A 293 -6.31 14.35 -2.39
C CYS A 293 -5.55 13.60 -1.30
N SER A 294 -6.08 13.67 -0.10
CA SER A 294 -5.59 12.93 1.06
C SER A 294 -6.72 12.45 1.93
N VAL A 295 -6.45 11.39 2.68
CA VAL A 295 -7.36 10.79 3.65
C VAL A 295 -6.61 10.43 4.93
N GLY A 296 -7.32 10.35 6.05
CA GLY A 296 -6.69 10.07 7.34
C GLY A 296 -7.64 9.55 8.42
N ASP A 297 -7.08 9.36 9.61
CA ASP A 297 -7.77 8.85 10.80
C ASP A 297 -8.82 9.84 11.33
N ASP A 298 -8.76 11.11 10.93
CA ASP A 298 -9.79 12.10 11.20
C ASP A 298 -11.09 11.91 10.39
N SER A 299 -11.21 10.77 9.68
CA SER A 299 -12.37 10.39 8.87
C SER A 299 -12.69 11.39 7.75
N CYS A 300 -11.71 12.20 7.32
CA CYS A 300 -11.88 13.23 6.31
C CYS A 300 -11.27 12.82 4.96
N LEU A 301 -11.93 13.22 3.88
CA LEU A 301 -11.34 13.30 2.54
C LEU A 301 -11.07 14.77 2.23
N ILE A 302 -9.83 15.13 1.94
CA ILE A 302 -9.45 16.50 1.60
C ILE A 302 -8.94 16.56 0.16
N LEU A 303 -9.49 17.51 -0.62
CA LEU A 303 -8.96 17.90 -1.91
C LEU A 303 -8.12 19.17 -1.77
N TRP A 304 -6.97 19.16 -2.41
CA TRP A 304 -5.98 20.23 -2.37
C TRP A 304 -5.75 20.78 -3.77
N ASP A 305 -5.49 22.07 -3.83
CA ASP A 305 -5.00 22.74 -5.04
C ASP A 305 -3.78 23.59 -4.67
N ALA A 306 -2.60 23.15 -5.11
CA ALA A 306 -1.34 23.83 -4.85
C ALA A 306 -1.26 25.25 -5.43
N ARG A 307 -2.13 25.60 -6.39
CA ARG A 307 -2.24 26.95 -6.95
C ARG A 307 -2.95 27.90 -5.98
N GLY A 308 -3.86 27.38 -5.16
CA GLY A 308 -4.65 28.13 -4.19
C GLY A 308 -3.94 28.35 -2.84
N GLY A 309 -2.71 27.83 -2.67
CA GLY A 309 -1.95 27.87 -1.44
C GLY A 309 -1.93 26.51 -0.73
N THR A 310 -1.76 26.51 0.59
CA THR A 310 -1.61 25.29 1.40
C THR A 310 -2.86 24.90 2.19
N ASN A 311 -3.96 25.65 2.04
CA ASN A 311 -5.22 25.38 2.70
C ASN A 311 -6.03 24.34 1.92
N PRO A 312 -6.92 23.57 2.59
CA PRO A 312 -7.88 22.69 1.91
C PRO A 312 -8.68 23.46 0.85
N ALA A 313 -8.74 22.94 -0.38
CA ALA A 313 -9.64 23.48 -1.39
C ALA A 313 -11.08 23.01 -1.10
N ILE A 314 -11.21 21.73 -0.74
CA ILE A 314 -12.47 21.11 -0.28
C ILE A 314 -12.11 20.14 0.85
N LYS A 315 -12.85 20.17 1.96
CA LYS A 315 -12.73 19.19 3.05
C LYS A 315 -14.08 18.52 3.25
N VAL A 316 -14.17 17.24 2.93
CA VAL A 316 -15.34 16.40 3.21
C VAL A 316 -15.16 15.83 4.61
N GLU A 317 -15.85 16.44 5.56
CA GLU A 317 -15.87 15.96 6.94
C GLU A 317 -16.78 14.73 7.05
N LYS A 318 -16.37 13.73 7.84
CA LYS A 318 -17.12 12.48 8.02
C LYS A 318 -17.44 11.81 6.68
N ALA A 319 -16.42 11.71 5.82
CA ALA A 319 -16.52 10.95 4.58
C ALA A 319 -16.91 9.49 4.86
N HIS A 320 -16.51 8.96 6.03
CA HIS A 320 -16.91 7.69 6.59
C HIS A 320 -17.24 7.81 8.10
N ASN A 321 -17.72 6.71 8.71
CA ASN A 321 -18.01 6.63 10.14
C ASN A 321 -16.81 6.17 11.00
N ALA A 322 -15.65 5.96 10.38
CA ALA A 322 -14.39 5.60 11.01
C ALA A 322 -13.23 6.01 10.10
N ASP A 323 -12.00 5.78 10.57
CA ASP A 323 -10.72 6.09 9.93
C ASP A 323 -10.70 5.71 8.45
N LEU A 324 -10.16 6.58 7.60
CA LEU A 324 -9.92 6.28 6.18
C LEU A 324 -8.49 5.80 6.01
N HIS A 325 -8.32 4.64 5.38
CA HIS A 325 -7.01 4.01 5.24
C HIS A 325 -6.41 4.13 3.84
N CYS A 326 -7.25 4.40 2.84
CA CYS A 326 -6.82 4.40 1.44
C CYS A 326 -7.69 5.31 0.57
N VAL A 327 -7.06 5.87 -0.45
CA VAL A 327 -7.71 6.71 -1.47
C VAL A 327 -7.13 6.39 -2.84
N ASP A 328 -7.97 6.44 -3.88
CA ASP A 328 -7.50 6.37 -5.26
C ASP A 328 -8.34 7.27 -6.18
N TRP A 329 -7.66 7.93 -7.12
CA TRP A 329 -8.29 8.85 -8.07
C TRP A 329 -8.42 8.15 -9.42
N ASN A 330 -9.63 8.17 -10.01
CA ASN A 330 -9.90 7.44 -11.24
C ASN A 330 -9.03 7.97 -12.40
N PRO A 331 -8.18 7.13 -13.04
CA PRO A 331 -7.28 7.55 -14.11
C PRO A 331 -7.99 7.91 -15.43
N HIS A 332 -9.28 7.57 -15.56
CA HIS A 332 -10.08 7.78 -16.77
C HIS A 332 -11.14 8.88 -16.62
N ASP A 333 -11.55 9.18 -15.38
CA ASP A 333 -12.50 10.25 -15.07
C ASP A 333 -12.04 11.03 -13.84
N ASP A 334 -11.47 12.22 -14.06
CA ASP A 334 -10.97 13.11 -13.00
C ASP A 334 -12.03 13.51 -11.96
N ASN A 335 -13.30 13.22 -12.20
CA ASN A 335 -14.35 13.53 -11.23
C ASN A 335 -14.51 12.47 -10.14
N LEU A 336 -14.03 11.24 -10.35
CA LEU A 336 -14.32 10.12 -9.46
C LEU A 336 -13.15 9.77 -8.55
N ILE A 337 -13.46 9.65 -7.25
CA ILE A 337 -12.50 9.32 -6.19
C ILE A 337 -13.06 8.19 -5.34
N LEU A 338 -12.24 7.19 -5.02
CA LEU A 338 -12.58 6.10 -4.10
C LEU A 338 -11.89 6.30 -2.76
N THR A 339 -12.58 5.93 -1.68
CA THR A 339 -12.03 5.85 -0.33
C THR A 339 -12.42 4.53 0.32
N GLY A 340 -11.51 3.95 1.10
CA GLY A 340 -11.77 2.77 1.92
C GLY A 340 -11.52 3.05 3.40
N SER A 341 -12.36 2.48 4.27
CA SER A 341 -12.38 2.82 5.70
C SER A 341 -12.38 1.60 6.62
N ALA A 342 -11.97 1.83 7.87
CA ALA A 342 -12.19 0.96 9.01
C ALA A 342 -13.67 0.62 9.25
N ASP A 343 -14.61 1.43 8.73
CA ASP A 343 -16.05 1.17 8.80
C ASP A 343 -16.53 0.03 7.87
N THR A 344 -15.60 -0.67 7.23
CA THR A 344 -15.80 -1.82 6.32
C THR A 344 -16.37 -1.49 4.94
N SER A 345 -16.57 -0.20 4.64
CA SER A 345 -17.14 0.22 3.37
C SER A 345 -16.12 0.88 2.44
N VAL A 346 -16.43 0.84 1.14
CA VAL A 346 -15.80 1.68 0.12
C VAL A 346 -16.82 2.75 -0.28
N CYS A 347 -16.40 4.01 -0.32
CA CYS A 347 -17.21 5.11 -0.82
C CYS A 347 -16.63 5.62 -2.14
N MET A 348 -17.52 5.98 -3.07
CA MET A 348 -17.17 6.69 -4.29
C MET A 348 -17.75 8.10 -4.24
N PHE A 349 -16.88 9.08 -4.42
CA PHE A 349 -17.24 10.50 -4.47
C PHE A 349 -17.11 11.01 -5.90
N ASP A 350 -18.04 11.89 -6.26
CA ASP A 350 -17.94 12.72 -7.47
C ASP A 350 -17.60 14.14 -7.03
N ARG A 351 -16.42 14.61 -7.41
CA ARG A 351 -15.91 15.92 -6.96
C ARG A 351 -16.81 17.08 -7.40
N ARG A 352 -17.62 16.92 -8.46
CA ARG A 352 -18.58 17.94 -8.92
C ARG A 352 -19.73 18.14 -7.94
N ASN A 353 -19.99 17.13 -7.11
CA ASN A 353 -21.03 17.16 -6.08
C ASN A 353 -20.48 17.58 -4.70
N LEU A 354 -19.16 17.73 -4.57
CA LEU A 354 -18.55 18.18 -3.33
C LEU A 354 -18.63 19.70 -3.25
N THR A 355 -19.26 20.20 -2.19
CA THR A 355 -19.33 21.65 -1.95
C THR A 355 -18.26 22.09 -0.95
N SER A 356 -17.82 23.35 -1.05
CA SER A 356 -16.84 23.95 -0.13
C SER A 356 -17.29 23.96 1.34
N ASN A 357 -18.58 23.74 1.60
CA ASN A 357 -19.16 23.65 2.94
C ASN A 357 -19.02 22.25 3.56
N GLY A 358 -18.23 21.36 2.95
CA GLY A 358 -17.96 20.01 3.44
C GLY A 358 -19.13 19.03 3.33
N VAL A 359 -20.24 19.45 2.72
CA VAL A 359 -21.35 18.55 2.38
C VAL A 359 -21.01 17.88 1.05
N GLY A 360 -20.51 16.66 1.15
CA GLY A 360 -20.31 15.75 0.03
C GLY A 360 -20.77 14.37 0.42
N SER A 361 -21.95 13.96 -0.05
CA SER A 361 -22.37 12.56 0.10
C SER A 361 -21.67 11.71 -0.96
N PRO A 362 -21.24 10.48 -0.62
CA PRO A 362 -20.77 9.55 -1.64
C PRO A 362 -21.90 9.28 -2.64
N VAL A 363 -21.55 9.19 -3.92
CA VAL A 363 -22.48 8.80 -4.99
C VAL A 363 -22.83 7.33 -4.85
N TYR A 364 -21.85 6.52 -4.43
CA TYR A 364 -22.05 5.11 -4.12
C TYR A 364 -21.34 4.73 -2.82
N LYS A 365 -21.99 3.86 -2.06
CA LYS A 365 -21.40 3.14 -0.94
C LYS A 365 -21.44 1.66 -1.25
N PHE A 366 -20.27 1.02 -1.28
CA PHE A 366 -20.11 -0.39 -1.58
C PHE A 366 -19.91 -1.16 -0.27
N GLU A 367 -20.87 -2.02 0.03
CA GLU A 367 -20.87 -2.88 1.21
C GLU A 367 -20.64 -4.32 0.75
N GLY A 368 -19.67 -5.00 1.36
CA GLY A 368 -19.30 -6.37 0.99
C GLY A 368 -18.12 -6.93 1.78
N HIS A 369 -17.23 -6.06 2.26
CA HIS A 369 -16.21 -6.43 3.23
C HIS A 369 -16.80 -6.58 4.64
N LYS A 370 -16.13 -7.38 5.47
CA LYS A 370 -16.51 -7.70 6.86
C LYS A 370 -15.49 -7.18 7.88
N ALA A 371 -14.45 -6.50 7.42
CA ALA A 371 -13.42 -5.87 8.23
C ALA A 371 -12.89 -4.63 7.51
N ALA A 372 -11.93 -3.93 8.13
CA ALA A 372 -11.38 -2.67 7.64
C ALA A 372 -10.85 -2.79 6.21
N VAL A 373 -11.27 -1.86 5.33
CA VAL A 373 -10.77 -1.77 3.96
C VAL A 373 -9.40 -1.11 3.97
N LEU A 374 -8.39 -1.82 3.50
CA LEU A 374 -6.98 -1.42 3.59
C LEU A 374 -6.45 -0.80 2.30
N CYS A 375 -7.05 -1.13 1.15
CA CYS A 375 -6.64 -0.61 -0.14
C CYS A 375 -7.82 -0.60 -1.12
N VAL A 376 -7.86 0.44 -1.94
CA VAL A 376 -8.70 0.57 -3.14
C VAL A 376 -7.80 0.93 -4.30
N GLN A 377 -8.06 0.39 -5.49
CA GLN A 377 -7.45 0.86 -6.73
C GLN A 377 -8.42 0.76 -7.90
N TRP A 378 -8.48 1.83 -8.69
CA TRP A 378 -9.10 1.84 -10.00
C TRP A 378 -8.35 0.93 -10.98
N SER A 379 -9.10 0.35 -11.91
CA SER A 379 -8.51 -0.31 -13.05
C SER A 379 -7.80 0.72 -13.94
N PRO A 380 -6.56 0.45 -14.36
CA PRO A 380 -5.84 1.30 -15.31
C PRO A 380 -6.43 1.22 -16.72
N ASP A 381 -7.26 0.22 -17.02
CA ASP A 381 -7.77 -0.06 -18.38
C ASP A 381 -9.28 0.19 -18.52
N LYS A 382 -10.07 0.01 -17.44
CA LYS A 382 -11.53 0.12 -17.45
C LYS A 382 -12.02 1.16 -16.46
N ALA A 383 -12.56 2.25 -16.99
CA ALA A 383 -13.04 3.39 -16.20
C ALA A 383 -14.06 3.04 -15.10
N SER A 384 -14.88 1.99 -15.29
CA SER A 384 -15.93 1.61 -14.33
C SER A 384 -15.49 0.61 -13.26
N VAL A 385 -14.32 0.01 -13.41
CA VAL A 385 -13.88 -1.14 -12.62
C VAL A 385 -12.85 -0.71 -11.59
N PHE A 386 -12.98 -1.22 -10.38
CA PHE A 386 -11.99 -1.06 -9.34
C PHE A 386 -11.94 -2.31 -8.48
N GLY A 387 -10.87 -2.49 -7.73
CA GLY A 387 -10.80 -3.51 -6.70
C GLY A 387 -10.56 -2.92 -5.32
N SER A 388 -10.96 -3.68 -4.31
CA SER A 388 -10.76 -3.34 -2.90
C SER A 388 -10.34 -4.56 -2.11
N SER A 389 -9.49 -4.35 -1.10
CA SER A 389 -9.00 -5.40 -0.21
C SER A 389 -9.14 -5.01 1.24
N ALA A 390 -9.46 -5.96 2.12
CA ALA A 390 -9.69 -5.72 3.53
C ALA A 390 -9.02 -6.74 4.44
N GLU A 391 -8.99 -6.44 5.75
CA GLU A 391 -8.48 -7.33 6.81
C GLU A 391 -9.25 -8.66 6.93
N ASP A 392 -10.42 -8.77 6.29
CA ASP A 392 -11.23 -9.99 6.25
C ASP A 392 -10.63 -11.07 5.32
N GLY A 393 -9.51 -10.77 4.68
CA GLY A 393 -8.83 -11.68 3.78
C GLY A 393 -9.43 -11.69 2.37
N LEU A 394 -10.34 -10.76 2.05
CA LEU A 394 -11.04 -10.74 0.76
C LEU A 394 -10.53 -9.61 -0.14
N LEU A 395 -10.41 -9.96 -1.42
CA LEU A 395 -10.32 -9.02 -2.51
C LEU A 395 -11.65 -9.03 -3.28
N ASN A 396 -12.25 -7.85 -3.44
CA ASN A 396 -13.46 -7.68 -4.23
C ASN A 396 -13.14 -6.88 -5.49
N ILE A 397 -13.73 -7.28 -6.62
CA ILE A 397 -13.71 -6.52 -7.88
C ILE A 397 -15.11 -6.01 -8.14
N TRP A 398 -15.20 -4.71 -8.38
CA TRP A 398 -16.44 -3.97 -8.52
C TRP A 398 -16.52 -3.38 -9.93
N ASP A 399 -17.74 -3.26 -10.42
CA ASP A 399 -18.06 -2.54 -11.64
C ASP A 399 -19.25 -1.63 -11.34
N TYR A 400 -18.99 -0.34 -11.11
CA TYR A 400 -20.03 0.54 -10.60
C TYR A 400 -21.14 0.80 -11.62
N GLU A 401 -20.87 0.64 -12.93
CA GLU A 401 -21.88 0.76 -13.98
C GLU A 401 -22.93 -0.36 -13.96
N LYS A 402 -22.63 -1.47 -13.29
CA LYS A 402 -23.58 -2.58 -13.08
C LYS A 402 -24.42 -2.40 -11.83
N VAL A 403 -24.10 -1.45 -10.95
CA VAL A 403 -24.86 -1.19 -9.74
C VAL A 403 -26.28 -0.73 -10.11
N GLY A 404 -27.29 -1.45 -9.62
CA GLY A 404 -28.70 -1.14 -9.87
C GLY A 404 -29.28 -1.64 -11.21
N LYS A 405 -28.46 -2.17 -12.13
CA LYS A 405 -28.96 -2.84 -13.34
C LYS A 405 -29.38 -4.26 -12.97
N LYS A 406 -30.69 -4.58 -13.07
CA LYS A 406 -31.16 -5.97 -12.94
C LYS A 406 -30.47 -6.82 -14.02
N SER A 407 -29.78 -7.89 -13.62
CA SER A 407 -29.32 -8.91 -14.55
C SER A 407 -30.54 -9.47 -15.27
N GLU A 408 -30.67 -9.25 -16.57
CA GLU A 408 -31.56 -10.07 -17.39
C GLU A 408 -31.03 -11.51 -17.29
N ARG A 409 -31.79 -12.38 -16.62
CA ARG A 409 -31.50 -13.81 -16.61
C ARG A 409 -31.51 -14.28 -18.06
N LEU A 410 -30.38 -14.82 -18.54
CA LEU A 410 -30.30 -15.58 -19.78
C LEU A 410 -31.29 -16.76 -19.73
N THR A 411 -32.49 -16.57 -20.25
CA THR A 411 -33.51 -17.60 -20.44
C THR A 411 -33.31 -18.31 -21.78
N ARG A 412 -32.19 -19.03 -21.91
CA ARG A 412 -32.01 -20.25 -22.74
C ARG A 412 -30.50 -20.51 -22.86
N ALA A 413 -30.04 -21.60 -22.27
CA ALA A 413 -28.71 -22.12 -22.57
C ALA A 413 -28.76 -22.90 -23.90
N PRO A 414 -28.00 -22.52 -24.95
CA PRO A 414 -27.58 -23.46 -25.96
C PRO A 414 -26.53 -24.40 -25.35
N LYS A 415 -26.59 -25.70 -25.66
CA LYS A 415 -25.54 -26.65 -25.27
C LYS A 415 -24.23 -26.29 -25.98
N ILE A 416 -23.35 -25.57 -25.31
CA ILE A 416 -21.98 -25.31 -25.73
C ILE A 416 -21.06 -26.14 -24.80
N PRO A 417 -19.96 -26.74 -25.29
CA PRO A 417 -19.05 -27.52 -24.43
C PRO A 417 -18.50 -26.65 -23.30
N LEU A 418 -18.24 -27.27 -22.14
CA LEU A 418 -17.84 -26.66 -20.86
C LEU A 418 -16.56 -25.78 -20.85
N ARG A 419 -16.03 -25.38 -22.02
CA ARG A 419 -14.90 -24.45 -22.15
C ARG A 419 -15.29 -22.98 -22.29
N ASP A 420 -16.54 -22.66 -22.61
CA ASP A 420 -16.91 -21.32 -23.10
C ASP A 420 -17.83 -20.50 -22.16
N CYS A 421 -18.03 -20.90 -20.90
CA CYS A 421 -18.99 -20.23 -19.99
C CYS A 421 -18.39 -19.38 -18.85
N PHE A 422 -17.10 -19.06 -18.83
CA PHE A 422 -16.52 -18.32 -17.69
C PHE A 422 -16.71 -16.79 -17.71
N SER A 423 -17.30 -16.21 -18.78
CA SER A 423 -17.39 -14.75 -18.90
C SER A 423 -18.63 -14.09 -18.25
N SER A 424 -19.51 -14.81 -17.55
CA SER A 424 -20.75 -14.20 -17.01
C SER A 424 -21.05 -14.48 -15.54
N MET A 425 -20.05 -14.78 -14.71
CA MET A 425 -20.23 -14.99 -13.26
C MET A 425 -19.35 -14.07 -12.39
N LEU A 426 -19.19 -12.80 -12.79
CA LEU A 426 -18.67 -11.75 -11.90
C LEU A 426 -19.72 -11.39 -10.85
N GLY A 427 -19.86 -12.27 -9.87
CA GLY A 427 -20.65 -12.09 -8.65
C GLY A 427 -20.17 -12.98 -7.49
N ILE A 428 -19.02 -13.64 -7.65
CA ILE A 428 -18.39 -14.44 -6.60
C ILE A 428 -17.09 -13.71 -6.27
N GLY A 429 -16.99 -13.16 -5.07
CA GLY A 429 -15.77 -12.54 -4.57
C GLY A 429 -14.60 -13.51 -4.78
N THR A 430 -13.63 -13.10 -5.59
CA THR A 430 -12.46 -13.90 -5.91
C THR A 430 -11.59 -13.98 -4.65
N ARG A 431 -11.73 -15.05 -3.88
CA ARG A 431 -10.83 -15.34 -2.76
C ARG A 431 -9.45 -15.69 -3.33
N LEU A 432 -8.54 -14.71 -3.41
CA LEU A 432 -7.11 -15.02 -3.34
C LEU A 432 -6.81 -15.34 -1.88
N LEU A 433 -6.84 -16.63 -1.54
CA LEU A 433 -6.32 -17.11 -0.27
C LEU A 433 -4.79 -17.19 -0.38
N THR A 434 -4.11 -16.10 -0.06
CA THR A 434 -2.68 -16.17 0.31
C THR A 434 -2.61 -16.67 1.76
N SER A 435 -2.73 -17.99 1.97
CA SER A 435 -2.29 -18.57 3.24
C SER A 435 -0.77 -18.55 3.25
N ILE A 436 -0.21 -17.87 4.24
CA ILE A 436 0.44 -18.50 5.40
C ILE A 436 0.65 -17.39 6.42
N GLY A 437 0.12 -17.56 7.63
CA GLY A 437 0.75 -17.18 8.91
C GLY A 437 1.34 -15.78 9.12
N MET A 438 1.07 -14.82 8.25
CA MET A 438 1.54 -13.45 8.36
C MET A 438 0.30 -12.58 8.50
N HIS A 439 0.27 -11.74 9.53
CA HIS A 439 -0.60 -10.57 9.51
C HIS A 439 -0.23 -9.80 8.23
N LEU A 440 -0.99 -9.98 7.14
CA LEU A 440 -0.70 -9.38 5.84
C LEU A 440 -0.89 -7.87 5.95
N ILE A 441 0.21 -7.13 5.81
CA ILE A 441 0.26 -5.68 5.94
C ILE A 441 -0.15 -5.04 4.60
N ARG A 442 -0.71 -3.83 4.64
CA ARG A 442 -1.41 -3.14 3.54
C ARG A 442 -0.76 -3.25 2.15
N GLY A 443 0.58 -3.27 2.02
CA GLY A 443 1.21 -3.35 0.70
C GLY A 443 1.32 -4.75 0.09
N GLN A 444 1.04 -5.85 0.83
CA GLN A 444 0.85 -7.18 0.22
C GLN A 444 -0.49 -7.27 -0.53
N TRP A 445 -1.52 -6.60 -0.01
CA TRP A 445 -2.81 -6.48 -0.67
C TRP A 445 -2.73 -5.74 -2.01
N LEU A 446 -1.90 -4.69 -2.08
CA LEU A 446 -1.70 -3.90 -3.30
C LEU A 446 -1.18 -4.75 -4.47
N VAL A 447 -0.31 -5.74 -4.22
CA VAL A 447 0.22 -6.65 -5.26
C VAL A 447 -0.84 -7.59 -5.78
N CYS A 448 -1.59 -8.21 -4.86
CA CYS A 448 -2.67 -9.11 -5.22
C CYS A 448 -3.74 -8.35 -6.00
N LEU A 449 -4.08 -7.14 -5.56
CA LEU A 449 -5.03 -6.25 -6.23
C LEU A 449 -4.57 -5.88 -7.65
N MET A 450 -3.34 -5.41 -7.83
CA MET A 450 -2.79 -5.08 -9.17
C MET A 450 -2.72 -6.30 -10.09
N THR A 451 -2.28 -7.45 -9.56
CA THR A 451 -2.16 -8.69 -10.34
C THR A 451 -3.54 -9.21 -10.76
N VAL A 452 -4.55 -9.10 -9.90
CA VAL A 452 -5.91 -9.56 -10.20
C VAL A 452 -6.63 -8.64 -11.17
N ILE A 453 -6.48 -7.33 -11.04
CA ILE A 453 -7.02 -6.36 -12.02
C ILE A 453 -6.43 -6.67 -13.40
N GLN A 454 -5.10 -6.81 -13.48
CA GLN A 454 -4.41 -7.09 -14.75
C GLN A 454 -4.74 -8.47 -15.34
N LEU A 455 -4.90 -9.52 -14.52
CA LEU A 455 -5.30 -10.86 -14.98
C LEU A 455 -6.78 -10.93 -15.43
N ALA A 456 -7.69 -10.22 -14.74
CA ALA A 456 -9.09 -10.13 -15.16
C ALA A 456 -9.27 -9.42 -16.51
N GLU A 457 -8.30 -8.60 -16.90
CA GLU A 457 -8.26 -7.87 -18.17
C GLU A 457 -7.73 -8.72 -19.33
N GLU A 458 -6.66 -9.51 -19.12
CA GLU A 458 -6.13 -10.43 -20.14
C GLU A 458 -7.16 -11.51 -20.55
N GLY A 459 -8.00 -11.97 -19.61
CA GLY A 459 -9.08 -12.92 -19.88
C GLY A 459 -10.28 -12.37 -20.67
N HIS A 460 -10.38 -11.04 -20.86
CA HIS A 460 -11.47 -10.42 -21.63
C HIS A 460 -11.05 -9.83 -22.97
N CYS A 461 -9.75 -9.70 -23.25
CA CYS A 461 -9.25 -9.27 -24.56
C CYS A 461 -9.09 -10.46 -25.53
N ARG A 462 -10.19 -11.08 -25.98
CA ARG A 462 -10.25 -11.89 -27.22
C ARG A 462 -11.65 -12.42 -27.54
N TYR A 463 -12.59 -11.55 -27.92
CA TYR A 463 -13.70 -11.95 -28.80
C TYR A 463 -14.06 -10.78 -29.71
N GLY A 464 -13.38 -10.72 -30.85
CA GLY A 464 -13.61 -9.76 -31.93
C GLY A 464 -12.76 -10.17 -33.12
N GLY A 465 -13.37 -10.95 -34.01
CA GLY A 465 -12.73 -11.56 -35.19
C GLY A 465 -13.40 -12.86 -35.57
#